data_AF-A0A1V5NX60-F1
#
_entry.id   AF-A0A1V5NX60-F1
#
_cell.length_a   1.000
_cell.length_b   1.000
_cell.length_c   1.000
_cell.angle_alpha   90.00
_cell.angle_beta   90.00
_cell.angle_gamma   90.00
#
_symmetry.space_group_name_H-M   'P 1'
#
loop_
_entity.id
_entity.type
_entity.pdbx_description
1 polymer ?
#
loop_
_entity_poly.entity_id
_entity_poly.type
_entity_poly.pdbx_seq_one_letter_code
_entity_poly.pdbx_strand_id
1 'polypeptide(L)'
;MILGTCRATVGTVGNEQHGLVNLGKAGRSRWKGIRPTVRGSVMNPNDHPHGGGEGKAPVGRKAPSTPWGKPALGLKTRNKKAKSDKLIVRRRNQK
;
A
#
# COMPACT_ATOMS: atom_id res chain seq x y z
N MET A 1 -6.01 -6.62 -21.94
CA MET A 1 -5.71 -6.62 -23.39
C MET A 1 -4.80 -5.45 -23.70
N ILE A 2 -3.83 -5.67 -24.58
CA ILE A 2 -2.82 -4.70 -25.03
C ILE A 2 -2.83 -4.62 -26.57
N LEU A 3 -2.23 -3.59 -27.16
CA LEU A 3 -2.13 -3.47 -28.62
C LEU A 3 -1.11 -4.49 -29.17
N GLY A 4 -1.39 -5.07 -30.33
CA GLY A 4 -0.46 -6.00 -31.00
C GLY A 4 0.82 -5.34 -31.54
N THR A 5 0.82 -4.01 -31.67
CA THR A 5 1.98 -3.23 -32.13
C THR A 5 2.94 -2.85 -31.00
N CYS A 6 2.62 -3.17 -29.74
CA CYS A 6 3.53 -2.92 -28.63
C CYS A 6 4.77 -3.82 -28.72
N ARG A 7 5.96 -3.24 -28.55
CA ARG A 7 7.22 -4.01 -28.46
C ARG A 7 7.33 -4.69 -27.10
N ALA A 8 7.91 -5.89 -27.09
CA ALA A 8 8.18 -6.66 -25.89
C ALA A 8 9.54 -7.37 -25.99
N THR A 9 10.10 -7.73 -24.85
CA THR A 9 11.33 -8.52 -24.73
C THR A 9 11.01 -9.88 -24.15
N VAL A 10 11.72 -10.92 -24.60
CA VAL A 10 11.56 -12.29 -24.11
C VAL A 10 12.52 -12.56 -22.96
N GLY A 11 12.04 -13.18 -21.89
CA GLY A 11 12.83 -13.60 -20.73
C GLY A 11 12.27 -13.11 -19.39
N THR A 12 12.84 -13.62 -18.30
CA THR A 12 12.56 -13.15 -16.94
C THR A 12 13.51 -12.01 -16.56
N VAL A 13 13.08 -11.14 -15.64
CA VAL A 13 13.99 -10.17 -15.02
C VAL A 13 14.86 -10.92 -14.02
N GLY A 14 16.19 -10.76 -14.11
CA GLY A 14 17.13 -11.40 -13.18
C GLY A 14 17.05 -10.90 -11.73
N ASN A 15 17.92 -11.44 -10.86
CA ASN A 15 17.96 -11.13 -9.41
C ASN A 15 16.69 -11.56 -8.64
N GLU A 16 16.24 -12.80 -8.88
CA GLU A 16 15.03 -13.38 -8.29
C GLU A 16 15.09 -13.43 -6.74
N GLN A 17 16.30 -13.60 -6.19
CA GLN A 17 16.52 -13.68 -4.74
C GLN A 17 16.46 -12.32 -4.03
N HIS A 18 16.29 -11.21 -4.73
CA HIS A 18 16.23 -9.88 -4.11
C HIS A 18 15.13 -9.78 -3.04
N GLY A 19 14.02 -10.51 -3.21
CA GLY A 19 12.93 -10.56 -2.23
C GLY A 19 13.28 -11.29 -0.92
N LEU A 20 14.35 -12.09 -0.89
CA LEU A 20 14.80 -12.83 0.29
C LEU A 20 15.75 -12.02 1.20
N VAL A 21 16.14 -10.82 0.77
CA VAL A 21 17.12 -10.00 1.50
C VAL A 21 16.54 -9.46 2.80
N ASN A 22 17.08 -9.91 3.94
CA ASN A 22 16.86 -9.25 5.23
C ASN A 22 17.75 -8.01 5.37
N LEU A 23 17.18 -6.87 5.75
CA LEU A 23 17.93 -5.62 5.90
C LEU A 23 18.84 -5.62 7.14
N GLY A 24 18.50 -6.38 8.19
CA GLY A 24 19.28 -6.53 9.42
C GLY A 24 19.27 -5.31 10.34
N LYS A 25 19.72 -4.15 9.85
CA LYS A 25 19.83 -2.90 10.63
C LYS A 25 18.96 -1.77 10.10
N ALA A 26 18.47 -0.92 10.99
CA ALA A 26 17.62 0.23 10.65
C ALA A 26 18.28 1.20 9.65
N GLY A 27 19.59 1.43 9.76
CA GLY A 27 20.34 2.32 8.87
C GLY A 27 20.32 1.91 7.40
N ARG A 28 20.15 0.62 7.09
CA ARG A 28 20.11 0.14 5.70
C ARG A 28 18.86 0.64 4.95
N SER A 29 17.75 0.84 5.65
CA SER A 29 16.56 1.49 5.07
C SER A 29 16.82 2.96 4.73
N ARG A 30 17.63 3.65 5.54
CA ARG A 30 18.02 5.04 5.29
C ARG A 30 18.91 5.18 4.06
N TRP A 31 19.82 4.23 3.82
CA TRP A 31 20.63 4.17 2.60
C TRP A 31 19.79 4.00 1.33
N LYS A 32 18.62 3.35 1.45
CA LYS A 32 17.62 3.26 0.37
C LYS A 32 16.75 4.52 0.21
N GLY A 33 16.99 5.58 0.99
CA GLY A 33 16.20 6.82 0.97
C GLY A 33 14.86 6.74 1.70
N ILE A 34 14.57 5.65 2.42
CA ILE A 34 13.31 5.48 3.15
C ILE A 34 13.47 6.07 4.55
N ARG A 35 12.58 7.00 4.92
CA ARG A 35 12.55 7.63 6.26
C ARG A 35 11.65 6.84 7.23
N PRO A 36 11.87 6.94 8.55
CA PRO A 36 10.97 6.34 9.53
C PRO A 36 9.55 6.90 9.41
N THR A 37 8.55 6.04 9.58
CA THR A 37 7.13 6.39 9.61
C THR A 37 6.56 6.11 11.00
N VAL A 38 5.74 7.03 11.52
CA VAL A 38 5.12 6.90 12.86
C VAL A 38 3.73 6.26 12.73
N ARG A 39 3.34 5.44 13.71
CA ARG A 39 2.00 4.82 13.73
C ARG A 39 0.93 5.87 14.06
N GLY A 40 -0.21 5.83 13.38
CA GLY A 40 -1.31 6.76 13.65
C GLY A 40 -1.95 6.64 15.03
N SER A 41 -1.83 5.48 15.70
CA SER A 41 -2.39 5.26 17.04
C SER A 41 -1.61 5.94 18.17
N VAL A 42 -0.38 6.40 17.90
CA VAL A 42 0.45 7.11 18.90
C VAL A 42 0.40 8.62 18.73
N MET A 43 -0.32 9.11 17.71
CA MET A 43 -0.45 10.53 17.42
C MET A 43 -1.58 11.16 18.24
N ASN A 44 -1.73 12.48 18.16
CA ASN A 44 -2.85 13.19 18.75
C ASN A 44 -4.11 13.08 17.85
N PRO A 45 -5.33 13.27 18.40
CA PRO A 45 -6.58 13.15 17.64
C PRO A 45 -6.70 14.07 16.40
N ASN A 46 -6.01 15.21 16.40
CA ASN A 46 -5.98 16.16 15.28
C ASN A 46 -5.13 15.65 14.11
N ASP A 47 -4.06 14.90 14.40
CA ASP A 47 -3.08 14.47 13.41
C ASP A 47 -3.49 13.18 12.72
N HIS A 48 -4.19 12.30 13.44
CA HIS A 48 -4.62 11.02 12.91
C HIS A 48 -5.96 10.58 13.52
N PRO A 49 -6.85 9.95 12.74
CA PRO A 49 -8.11 9.45 13.28
C PRO A 49 -7.90 8.53 14.51
N HIS A 50 -6.94 7.62 14.46
CA HIS A 50 -6.65 6.70 15.58
C HIS A 50 -5.88 7.35 16.75
N GLY A 51 -5.61 8.65 16.71
CA GLY A 51 -4.83 9.33 17.73
C GLY A 51 -5.62 9.61 19.01
N GLY A 52 -4.88 9.82 20.10
CA GLY A 52 -5.38 10.09 21.45
C GLY A 52 -5.94 8.88 22.20
N GLY A 53 -6.59 9.17 23.33
CA GLY A 53 -6.97 8.19 24.35
C GLY A 53 -5.91 8.06 25.45
N GLU A 54 -6.33 7.58 26.62
CA GLU A 54 -5.43 7.35 27.75
C GLU A 54 -4.56 6.10 27.51
N GLY A 55 -3.25 6.24 27.69
CA GLY A 55 -2.30 5.15 27.51
C GLY A 55 -2.31 4.58 26.07
N LYS A 56 -2.44 3.26 25.95
CA LYS A 56 -2.48 2.58 24.65
C LYS A 56 -3.93 2.41 24.19
N ALA A 57 -4.35 3.23 23.23
CA ALA A 57 -5.70 3.16 22.68
C ALA A 57 -5.88 2.06 21.61
N PRO A 58 -7.02 1.37 21.57
CA PRO A 58 -7.45 0.60 20.41
C PRO A 58 -7.88 1.55 19.26
N VAL A 59 -8.19 1.00 18.08
CA VAL A 59 -8.61 1.81 16.91
C VAL A 59 -9.87 2.67 17.17
N GLY A 60 -10.77 2.21 18.05
CA GLY A 60 -11.95 2.97 18.49
C GLY A 60 -13.00 3.30 17.41
N ARG A 61 -12.82 2.81 16.17
CA ARG A 61 -13.73 3.02 15.03
C ARG A 61 -14.15 1.71 14.40
N LYS A 62 -15.26 1.73 13.65
CA LYS A 62 -15.83 0.57 12.93
C LYS A 62 -14.82 -0.10 11.98
N ALA A 63 -13.91 0.67 11.39
CA ALA A 63 -12.84 0.17 10.53
C ALA A 63 -11.58 1.04 10.71
N PRO A 64 -10.38 0.49 10.48
CA PRO A 64 -9.16 1.28 10.42
C PRO A 64 -9.22 2.31 9.31
N SER A 65 -8.76 3.53 9.61
CA SER A 65 -8.72 4.67 8.71
C SER A 65 -7.29 5.08 8.37
N THR A 66 -7.16 5.67 7.18
CA THR A 66 -6.01 6.46 6.74
C THR A 66 -5.94 7.79 7.51
N PRO A 67 -4.81 8.52 7.48
CA PRO A 67 -4.71 9.86 8.08
C PRO A 67 -5.79 10.84 7.60
N TRP A 68 -6.25 10.66 6.36
CA TRP A 68 -7.31 11.48 5.74
C TRP A 68 -8.73 10.93 5.96
N GLY A 69 -8.92 9.99 6.89
CA GLY A 69 -10.24 9.50 7.29
C GLY A 69 -10.89 8.47 6.35
N LYS A 70 -10.28 8.14 5.19
CA LYS A 70 -10.77 7.06 4.32
C LYS A 70 -10.45 5.68 4.93
N PRO A 71 -11.29 4.65 4.75
CA PRO A 71 -10.98 3.28 5.19
C PRO A 71 -9.65 2.76 4.61
N ALA A 72 -8.80 2.20 5.48
CA ALA A 72 -7.50 1.66 5.10
C ALA A 72 -7.57 0.22 4.56
N LEU A 73 -8.62 -0.53 4.93
CA LEU A 73 -8.79 -1.93 4.56
C LEU A 73 -10.08 -2.12 3.75
N GLY A 74 -10.03 -3.02 2.75
CA GLY A 74 -11.20 -3.51 2.02
C GLY A 74 -11.83 -2.55 0.99
N LEU A 75 -11.57 -1.24 1.08
CA LEU A 75 -12.11 -0.27 0.11
C LEU A 75 -11.43 -0.41 -1.26
N LYS A 76 -12.22 -0.73 -2.30
CA LYS A 76 -11.75 -0.72 -3.70
C LYS A 76 -11.56 0.73 -4.16
N THR A 77 -10.31 1.13 -4.41
CA THR A 77 -9.94 2.51 -4.81
C THR A 77 -9.92 2.74 -6.32
N ARG A 78 -10.08 1.70 -7.14
CA ARG A 78 -10.12 1.84 -8.61
C ARG A 78 -11.34 2.66 -9.04
N ASN A 79 -11.13 3.66 -9.89
CA ASN A 79 -12.21 4.43 -10.51
C ASN A 79 -13.07 3.53 -11.41
N LYS A 80 -14.39 3.51 -11.17
CA LYS A 80 -15.37 2.70 -11.91
C LYS A 80 -15.58 3.14 -13.36
N LYS A 81 -15.19 4.37 -13.72
CA LYS A 81 -15.35 4.94 -15.07
C LYS A 81 -14.05 4.97 -15.87
N ALA A 82 -13.02 4.23 -15.43
CA ALA A 82 -11.75 4.21 -16.12
C ALA A 82 -11.91 3.61 -17.53
N LYS A 83 -11.44 4.31 -18.57
CA LYS A 83 -11.53 3.86 -19.97
C LYS A 83 -10.88 2.49 -20.22
N SER A 84 -9.91 2.11 -19.39
CA SER A 84 -9.21 0.83 -19.46
C SER A 84 -9.99 -0.34 -18.86
N ASP A 85 -11.12 -0.12 -18.19
CA ASP A 85 -11.94 -1.21 -17.61
C ASP A 85 -12.39 -2.21 -18.67
N LYS A 86 -12.70 -1.75 -19.89
CA LYS A 86 -13.05 -2.62 -21.03
C LYS A 86 -11.94 -3.59 -21.46
N LEU A 87 -10.69 -3.30 -21.09
CA LEU A 87 -9.53 -4.10 -21.46
C LEU A 87 -9.15 -5.14 -20.38
N ILE A 88 -9.78 -5.10 -19.20
CA ILE A 88 -9.46 -5.99 -18.08
C ILE A 88 -10.46 -7.12 -18.03
N VAL A 89 -9.97 -8.35 -18.24
CA VAL A 89 -10.80 -9.56 -18.28
C VAL A 89 -11.03 -10.13 -16.88
N ARG A 90 -9.97 -10.21 -16.05
CA ARG A 90 -10.05 -10.72 -14.67
C ARG A 90 -9.26 -9.83 -13.72
N ARG A 91 -9.80 -9.57 -12.53
CA ARG A 91 -9.06 -8.86 -11.48
C ARG A 91 -8.21 -9.85 -10.67
N ARG A 92 -7.05 -9.40 -10.18
CA ARG A 92 -6.10 -10.21 -9.39
C ARG A 92 -6.74 -10.90 -8.18
N ASN A 93 -7.69 -10.23 -7.51
CA ASN A 93 -8.32 -10.70 -6.28
C ASN A 93 -9.80 -11.12 -6.47
N GLN A 94 -10.26 -11.26 -7.71
CA GLN A 94 -11.57 -11.90 -7.96
C GLN A 94 -11.33 -13.42 -7.99
N LYS A 95 -11.95 -14.13 -7.03
CA LYS A 95 -12.19 -15.56 -7.14
C LYS A 95 -13.17 -15.81 -8.28
#